data_AF-A0A9X0HXI8-F1
#
_entry.id   AF-A0A9X0HXI8-F1
#
_cell.length_a   1.000
_cell.length_b   1.000
_cell.length_c   1.000
_cell.angle_alpha   90.00
_cell.angle_beta   90.00
_cell.angle_gamma   90.00
#
_symmetry.space_group_name_H-M   'P 1'
#
loop_
_entity.id
_entity.type
_entity.pdbx_description
1 polymer ?
#
loop_
_entity_poly.entity_id
_entity_poly.type
_entity_poly.pdbx_seq_one_letter_code
_entity_poly.pdbx_strand_id
1 'polypeptide(L)'
;MRARVLEFSERYPWAVGVIAVPLTVLGLAGVAIYPYVFVPLLLLASAALIVVEVCAAQQEEAEHQTQERNRQPRSPHASMYSEPNLPPLGSEERVWVEAGEARRRATELWAQAKAAEARALAAEARAREVTVRREAEEEAETIQFPRVDYP
;
A
#
# COMPACT_ATOMS: atom_id res chain seq x y z
N MET A 1 -13.70 -4.29 24.15
CA MET A 1 -12.25 -4.03 24.41
C MET A 1 -11.85 -2.54 24.41
N ARG A 2 -12.71 -1.60 23.95
CA ARG A 2 -12.41 -0.15 23.87
C ARG A 2 -12.09 0.54 25.21
N ALA A 3 -12.68 0.09 26.33
CA ALA A 3 -12.47 0.70 27.65
C ALA A 3 -11.00 0.69 28.12
N ARG A 4 -10.22 -0.35 27.77
CA ARG A 4 -8.82 -0.46 28.22
C ARG A 4 -7.84 0.41 27.43
N VAL A 5 -8.18 0.80 26.19
CA VAL A 5 -7.31 1.64 25.34
C VAL A 5 -7.39 3.10 25.79
N LEU A 6 -8.57 3.56 26.19
CA LEU A 6 -8.77 4.92 26.73
C LEU A 6 -8.12 5.08 28.11
N GLU A 7 -8.20 4.06 28.97
CA GLU A 7 -7.58 4.07 30.31
C GLU A 7 -6.03 4.13 30.24
N PHE A 8 -5.43 3.55 29.20
CA PHE A 8 -3.97 3.61 28.97
C PHE A 8 -3.51 5.00 28.50
N SER A 9 -4.35 5.68 27.70
CA SER A 9 -4.09 7.05 27.23
C SER A 9 -4.15 8.07 28.36
N GLU A 10 -5.01 7.86 29.36
CA GLU A 10 -5.07 8.70 30.57
C GLU A 10 -3.87 8.47 31.51
N ARG A 11 -3.33 7.24 31.55
CA ARG A 11 -2.25 6.87 32.47
C ARG A 11 -0.87 7.38 32.04
N TYR A 12 -0.62 7.53 30.74
CA TYR A 12 0.69 7.93 30.20
C TYR A 12 0.58 8.94 29.05
N PRO A 13 0.15 10.19 29.32
CA PRO A 13 0.13 11.25 28.29
C PRO A 13 1.52 11.49 27.69
N TRP A 14 2.58 11.27 28.47
CA TRP A 14 3.96 11.42 28.01
C TRP A 14 4.42 10.29 27.08
N ALA A 15 3.98 9.04 27.31
CA ALA A 15 4.36 7.91 26.45
C ALA A 15 3.74 8.02 25.06
N VAL A 16 2.52 8.56 24.97
CA VAL A 16 1.88 8.88 23.69
C VAL A 16 2.71 9.88 22.90
N GLY A 17 3.19 10.95 23.56
CA GLY A 17 4.05 11.95 22.92
C GLY A 17 5.37 11.37 22.40
N VAL A 18 6.04 10.53 23.19
CA VAL A 18 7.34 9.91 22.83
C VAL A 18 7.23 8.98 21.62
N ILE A 19 6.06 8.38 21.38
CA ILE A 19 5.84 7.50 20.23
C ILE A 19 5.28 8.29 19.04
N ALA A 20 4.29 9.16 19.29
CA ALA A 20 3.63 9.91 18.23
C ALA A 20 4.57 10.88 17.51
N VAL A 21 5.43 11.60 18.24
CA VAL A 21 6.35 12.60 17.67
C VAL A 21 7.35 12.00 16.68
N PRO A 22 8.13 10.95 17.00
CA PRO A 22 9.03 10.36 16.01
C PRO A 22 8.27 9.74 14.84
N LEU A 23 7.08 9.15 15.07
CA LEU A 23 6.23 8.64 14.01
C LEU A 23 5.76 9.73 13.04
N THR A 24 5.37 10.91 13.55
CA THR A 24 4.95 12.02 12.69
C THR A 24 6.12 12.64 11.94
N VAL A 25 7.28 12.78 12.58
CA VAL A 25 8.51 13.26 11.91
C VAL A 25 8.95 12.30 10.82
N LEU A 26 8.97 10.99 11.10
CA LEU A 26 9.29 9.96 10.11
C LEU A 26 8.25 9.92 8.99
N GLY A 27 6.98 10.15 9.34
CA GLY A 27 5.88 10.31 8.41
C GLY A 27 6.11 11.45 7.42
N LEU A 28 6.35 12.65 7.93
CA LEU A 28 6.56 13.85 7.12
C LEU A 28 7.86 13.76 6.30
N ALA A 29 8.95 13.30 6.89
CA ALA A 29 10.21 13.09 6.19
C ALA A 29 10.05 12.04 5.09
N GLY A 30 9.32 10.96 5.35
CA GLY A 30 9.00 9.93 4.38
C GLY A 30 8.18 10.46 3.20
N VAL A 31 7.16 11.29 3.45
CA VAL A 31 6.38 11.96 2.38
C VAL A 31 7.26 12.89 1.56
N ALA A 32 8.15 13.66 2.20
CA ALA A 32 9.00 14.63 1.50
C ALA A 32 10.07 13.96 0.62
N ILE A 33 10.69 12.88 1.10
CA ILE A 33 11.78 12.20 0.40
C ILE A 33 11.24 11.18 -0.62
N TYR A 34 10.14 10.48 -0.28
CA TYR A 34 9.57 9.40 -1.09
C TYR A 34 8.04 9.51 -1.22
N PRO A 35 7.53 10.57 -1.87
CA PRO A 35 6.09 10.83 -1.94
C PRO A 35 5.30 9.68 -2.58
N TYR A 36 5.86 9.07 -3.62
CA TYR A 36 5.20 7.98 -4.36
C TYR A 36 5.07 6.67 -3.60
N VAL A 37 5.84 6.45 -2.53
CA VAL A 37 5.73 5.26 -1.68
C VAL A 37 4.92 5.58 -0.43
N PHE A 38 5.19 6.73 0.18
CA PHE A 38 4.62 7.08 1.47
C PHE A 38 3.13 7.47 1.37
N VAL A 39 2.75 8.25 0.35
CA VAL A 39 1.34 8.64 0.13
C VAL A 39 0.41 7.43 -0.07
N PRO A 40 0.69 6.44 -0.95
CA PRO A 40 -0.16 5.28 -1.06
C PRO A 40 -0.17 4.41 0.21
N LEU A 41 0.94 4.35 0.96
CA LEU A 41 0.97 3.68 2.26
C LEU A 41 0.05 4.35 3.29
N LEU A 42 0.05 5.69 3.36
CA LEU A 42 -0.90 6.42 4.23
C LEU A 42 -2.34 6.13 3.83
N LEU A 43 -2.66 6.21 2.53
CA LEU A 43 -4.00 5.91 2.05
C LEU A 43 -4.43 4.49 2.42
N LEU A 44 -3.52 3.51 2.30
CA LEU A 44 -3.78 2.12 2.68
C LEU A 44 -4.01 1.99 4.20
N ALA A 45 -3.21 2.68 5.02
CA ALA A 45 -3.36 2.68 6.48
C ALA A 45 -4.69 3.33 6.91
N SER A 46 -5.07 4.45 6.29
CA SER A 46 -6.35 5.12 6.52
C SER A 46 -7.53 4.23 6.12
N ALA A 47 -7.45 3.58 4.94
CA ALA A 47 -8.48 2.65 4.50
C ALA A 47 -8.60 1.45 5.45
N ALA A 48 -7.47 0.89 5.91
CA ALA A 48 -7.46 -0.19 6.88
C ALA A 48 -8.12 0.22 8.22
N LEU A 49 -7.84 1.42 8.72
CA LEU A 49 -8.50 1.96 9.91
C LEU A 49 -10.02 2.07 9.73
N ILE A 50 -10.49 2.54 8.58
CA ILE A 50 -11.93 2.62 8.26
C ILE A 50 -12.54 1.22 8.25
N VAL A 51 -11.91 0.25 7.58
CA VAL A 51 -12.41 -1.14 7.53
C VAL A 51 -12.47 -1.76 8.92
N VAL A 52 -11.46 -1.54 9.77
CA VAL A 52 -11.46 -2.03 11.16
C VAL A 52 -12.61 -1.42 11.96
N GLU A 53 -12.87 -0.13 11.81
CA GLU A 53 -13.98 0.54 12.51
C GLU A 53 -15.35 0.02 12.03
N VAL A 54 -15.51 -0.19 10.73
CA VAL A 54 -16.73 -0.77 10.13
C VAL A 54 -16.92 -2.22 10.58
N CYS A 55 -15.85 -3.02 10.61
CA CYS A 55 -15.90 -4.39 11.12
C CYS A 55 -16.22 -4.43 12.63
N ALA A 56 -15.68 -3.50 13.42
CA ALA A 56 -15.98 -3.41 14.85
C ALA A 56 -17.45 -3.05 15.09
N ALA A 57 -18.02 -2.12 14.30
CA ALA A 57 -19.43 -1.77 14.35
C ALA A 57 -20.33 -2.96 13.99
N GLN A 58 -19.98 -3.71 12.94
CA GLN A 58 -20.69 -4.93 12.52
C GLN A 58 -20.62 -6.03 13.59
N GLN A 59 -19.51 -6.14 14.30
CA GLN A 59 -19.34 -7.11 15.38
C GLN A 59 -20.23 -6.78 16.59
N GLU A 60 -20.33 -5.51 16.96
CA GLU A 60 -21.24 -5.04 18.02
C GLU A 60 -22.72 -5.34 17.63
N GLU A 61 -23.10 -5.17 16.35
CA GLU A 61 -24.44 -5.52 15.86
C GLU A 61 -24.75 -7.02 15.88
N ALA A 62 -23.77 -7.88 15.54
CA ALA A 62 -23.92 -9.33 15.61
C ALA A 62 -24.09 -9.85 17.06
N GLU A 63 -23.44 -9.18 18.01
CA GLU A 63 -23.56 -9.48 19.45
C GLU A 63 -24.90 -8.98 20.02
N HIS A 64 -25.41 -7.82 19.58
CA HIS A 64 -26.74 -7.35 19.96
C HIS A 64 -27.88 -8.23 19.38
N GLN A 65 -27.71 -8.76 18.17
CA GLN A 65 -28.69 -9.70 17.57
C GLN A 65 -28.76 -11.04 18.33
N THR A 66 -27.64 -11.52 18.85
CA THR A 66 -27.62 -12.73 19.70
C THR A 66 -28.22 -12.48 21.08
N GLN A 67 -28.11 -11.25 21.61
CA GLN A 67 -28.73 -10.86 22.88
C GLN A 67 -30.25 -10.60 22.76
N GLU A 68 -30.73 -10.02 21.65
CA GLU A 68 -32.17 -9.88 21.40
C GLU A 68 -32.85 -11.23 21.10
N ARG A 69 -32.17 -12.15 20.41
CA ARG A 69 -32.69 -13.52 20.17
C ARG A 69 -32.91 -14.31 21.46
N ASN A 70 -32.17 -14.01 22.53
CA ASN A 70 -32.31 -14.69 23.82
C ASN A 70 -33.34 -14.04 24.77
N ARG A 71 -33.95 -12.92 24.36
CA ARG A 71 -34.96 -12.21 25.16
C ARG A 71 -36.36 -12.24 24.59
N GLN A 72 -36.64 -13.07 23.58
CA GLN A 72 -37.94 -13.09 22.95
C GLN A 72 -38.95 -13.91 23.78
N PRO A 73 -39.95 -13.27 24.42
CA PRO A 73 -41.08 -14.00 24.95
C PRO A 73 -41.92 -14.47 23.76
N ARG A 74 -42.25 -15.75 23.81
CA ARG A 74 -43.13 -16.48 22.91
C ARG A 74 -44.42 -15.68 22.65
N SER A 75 -44.62 -15.18 21.44
CA SER A 75 -45.95 -14.83 20.92
C SER A 75 -46.13 -15.47 19.53
N PRO A 76 -47.21 -16.26 19.33
CA PRO A 76 -47.56 -16.79 18.02
C PRO A 76 -48.43 -15.78 17.26
N HIS A 77 -48.20 -15.70 15.95
CA HIS A 77 -48.95 -14.96 14.93
C HIS A 77 -48.68 -13.45 14.79
N ALA A 78 -47.91 -13.09 13.75
CA ALA A 78 -48.42 -12.34 12.60
C ALA A 78 -47.26 -11.86 11.69
N SER A 79 -47.09 -12.46 10.52
CA SER A 79 -46.84 -11.73 9.26
C SER A 79 -46.75 -12.74 8.10
N MET A 80 -47.91 -13.03 7.51
CA MET A 80 -47.98 -13.38 6.10
C MET A 80 -47.58 -12.13 5.30
N TYR A 81 -46.70 -12.30 4.30
CA TYR A 81 -46.24 -11.32 3.31
C TYR A 81 -45.23 -10.25 3.77
N SER A 82 -43.96 -10.62 3.77
CA SER A 82 -42.86 -9.72 3.37
C SER A 82 -41.84 -10.56 2.60
N GLU A 83 -42.01 -10.57 1.28
CA GLU A 83 -41.06 -11.13 0.33
C GLU A 83 -39.86 -10.15 0.24
N PRO A 84 -38.64 -10.54 0.65
CA PRO A 84 -37.47 -9.70 0.44
C PRO A 84 -37.04 -9.87 -1.01
N ASN A 85 -37.20 -8.81 -1.80
CA ASN A 85 -36.69 -8.70 -3.16
C ASN A 85 -35.15 -8.74 -3.11
N LEU A 86 -34.57 -9.93 -3.25
CA LEU A 86 -33.13 -10.15 -3.35
C LEU A 86 -32.66 -9.70 -4.74
N PRO A 87 -31.62 -8.82 -4.84
CA PRO A 87 -30.98 -8.56 -6.12
C PRO A 87 -30.35 -9.87 -6.66
N PRO A 88 -30.31 -10.06 -7.98
CA PRO A 88 -29.92 -11.33 -8.57
C PRO A 88 -28.44 -11.61 -8.29
N LEU A 89 -28.18 -12.72 -7.59
CA LEU A 89 -26.87 -13.32 -7.26
C LEU A 89 -25.88 -13.51 -8.44
N GLY A 90 -26.26 -13.18 -9.67
CA GLY A 90 -25.42 -13.28 -10.87
C GLY A 90 -24.57 -12.03 -11.19
N SER A 91 -24.62 -10.96 -10.40
CA SER A 91 -23.77 -9.78 -10.59
C SER A 91 -22.38 -9.95 -9.97
N GLU A 92 -22.27 -10.61 -8.82
CA GLU A 92 -20.99 -10.75 -8.10
C GLU A 92 -20.06 -11.76 -8.76
N GLU A 93 -20.56 -12.91 -9.24
CA GLU A 93 -19.74 -13.90 -9.95
C GLU A 93 -19.10 -13.33 -11.22
N ARG A 94 -19.81 -12.43 -11.93
CA ARG A 94 -19.25 -11.73 -13.10
C ARG A 94 -18.13 -10.77 -12.71
N VAL A 95 -18.29 -10.06 -11.60
CA VAL A 95 -17.25 -9.17 -11.04
C VAL A 95 -16.02 -9.97 -10.62
N TRP A 96 -16.19 -11.16 -10.04
CA TRP A 96 -15.07 -12.02 -9.65
C TRP A 96 -14.32 -12.64 -10.84
N VAL A 97 -15.01 -13.01 -11.91
CA VAL A 97 -14.39 -13.51 -13.15
C VAL A 97 -13.62 -12.39 -13.85
N GLU A 98 -14.20 -11.20 -13.95
CA GLU A 98 -13.55 -10.03 -14.57
C GLU A 98 -12.34 -9.55 -13.75
N ALA A 99 -12.42 -9.60 -12.42
CA ALA A 99 -11.29 -9.31 -11.54
C ALA A 99 -10.12 -10.30 -11.73
N GLY A 100 -10.41 -11.57 -12.01
CA GLY A 100 -9.41 -12.59 -12.30
C GLY A 100 -8.62 -12.30 -13.59
N GLU A 101 -9.31 -11.85 -14.64
CA GLU A 101 -8.68 -11.48 -15.92
C GLU A 101 -7.88 -10.19 -15.81
N ALA A 102 -8.40 -9.18 -15.12
CA ALA A 102 -7.69 -7.93 -14.86
C ALA A 102 -6.39 -8.18 -14.08
N ARG A 103 -6.43 -9.10 -13.11
CA ARG A 103 -5.25 -9.46 -12.31
C ARG A 103 -4.17 -10.18 -13.12
N ARG A 104 -4.54 -11.05 -14.07
CA ARG A 104 -3.58 -11.68 -15.00
C ARG A 104 -2.88 -10.64 -15.88
N ARG A 105 -3.64 -9.71 -16.47
CA ARG A 105 -3.05 -8.64 -17.30
C ARG A 105 -2.13 -7.72 -16.49
N ALA A 106 -2.50 -7.42 -15.24
CA ALA A 106 -1.66 -6.63 -14.35
C ALA A 106 -0.32 -7.33 -14.05
N THR A 107 -0.33 -8.65 -13.83
CA THR A 107 0.91 -9.41 -13.61
C THR A 107 1.80 -9.48 -14.85
N GLU A 108 1.22 -9.60 -16.03
CA GLU A 108 1.96 -9.60 -17.30
C GLU A 108 2.61 -8.25 -17.58
N LEU A 109 1.87 -7.15 -17.36
CA LEU A 109 2.40 -5.79 -17.50
C LEU A 109 3.51 -5.51 -16.48
N TRP A 110 3.36 -5.99 -15.25
CA TRP A 110 4.40 -5.84 -14.22
C TRP A 110 5.68 -6.59 -14.61
N ALA A 111 5.56 -7.82 -15.12
CA ALA A 111 6.70 -8.59 -15.61
C ALA A 111 7.41 -7.89 -16.79
N GLN A 112 6.64 -7.31 -17.73
CA GLN A 112 7.21 -6.54 -18.84
C GLN A 112 7.91 -5.27 -18.37
N ALA A 113 7.34 -4.55 -17.39
CA ALA A 113 7.95 -3.36 -16.81
C ALA A 113 9.30 -3.68 -16.14
N LYS A 114 9.38 -4.77 -15.35
CA LYS A 114 10.64 -5.22 -14.74
C LYS A 114 11.68 -5.62 -15.78
N ALA A 115 11.27 -6.26 -16.87
CA ALA A 115 12.17 -6.61 -17.96
C ALA A 115 12.70 -5.36 -18.70
N ALA A 116 11.86 -4.34 -18.89
CA ALA A 116 12.27 -3.07 -19.50
C ALA A 116 13.24 -2.29 -18.60
N GLU A 117 12.98 -2.25 -17.29
CA GLU A 117 13.87 -1.65 -16.29
C GLU A 117 15.25 -2.30 -16.29
N ALA A 118 15.33 -3.64 -16.32
CA ALA A 118 16.59 -4.36 -16.39
C ALA A 118 17.38 -4.05 -17.67
N ARG A 119 16.69 -3.88 -18.81
CA ARG A 119 17.33 -3.47 -20.07
C ARG A 119 17.85 -2.04 -20.02
N ALA A 120 17.12 -1.12 -19.39
CA ALA A 120 17.56 0.27 -19.22
C ALA A 120 18.83 0.34 -18.35
N LEU A 121 18.86 -0.39 -17.23
CA LEU A 121 20.05 -0.48 -16.37
C LEU A 121 21.25 -1.08 -17.10
N ALA A 122 21.04 -2.13 -17.90
CA ALA A 122 22.10 -2.73 -18.71
C ALA A 122 22.61 -1.76 -19.80
N ALA A 123 21.73 -0.95 -20.39
CA ALA A 123 22.12 0.08 -21.35
C ALA A 123 22.90 1.22 -20.69
N GLU A 124 22.50 1.64 -19.49
CA GLU A 124 23.22 2.66 -18.72
C GLU A 124 24.62 2.18 -18.31
N ALA A 125 24.76 0.92 -17.88
CA ALA A 125 26.05 0.33 -17.57
C ALA A 125 27.00 0.35 -18.78
N ARG A 126 26.48 0.01 -19.98
CA ARG A 126 27.26 0.08 -21.24
C ARG A 126 27.62 1.52 -21.61
N ALA A 127 26.72 2.48 -21.41
CA ALA A 127 26.99 3.88 -21.67
C ALA A 127 28.13 4.38 -20.75
N ARG A 128 28.11 4.01 -19.47
CA ARG A 128 29.17 4.33 -18.51
C ARG A 128 30.51 3.68 -18.86
N GLU A 129 30.51 2.45 -19.36
CA GLU A 129 31.74 1.79 -19.82
C GLU A 129 32.37 2.54 -21.01
N VAL A 130 31.54 2.99 -21.95
CA VAL A 130 31.99 3.78 -23.12
C VAL A 130 32.52 5.15 -22.68
N THR A 131 31.88 5.83 -21.74
CA THR A 131 32.38 7.12 -21.23
C THR A 131 33.71 6.96 -20.51
N VAL A 132 33.83 5.96 -19.63
CA VAL A 132 35.09 5.68 -18.91
C VAL A 132 36.21 5.34 -19.88
N ARG A 133 35.93 4.55 -20.93
CA ARG A 133 36.92 4.23 -21.96
C ARG A 133 37.37 5.46 -22.74
N ARG A 134 36.45 6.38 -23.05
CA ARG A 134 36.74 7.62 -23.76
C ARG A 134 37.55 8.59 -22.89
N GLU A 135 37.21 8.70 -21.61
CA GLU A 135 37.96 9.49 -20.63
C GLU A 135 39.39 8.94 -20.47
N ALA A 136 39.57 7.62 -20.45
CA ALA A 136 40.88 6.99 -20.39
C ALA A 136 41.72 7.22 -21.67
N GLU A 137 41.08 7.28 -22.84
CA GLU A 137 41.76 7.63 -24.10
C GLU A 137 42.19 9.11 -24.11
N GLU A 138 41.37 10.02 -23.56
CA GLU A 138 41.68 11.45 -23.44
C GLU A 138 42.79 11.71 -22.40
N GLU A 139 42.78 10.98 -21.28
CA GLU A 139 43.85 11.00 -20.29
C GLU A 139 45.17 10.46 -20.87
N ALA A 140 45.12 9.41 -21.70
CA ALA A 140 46.31 8.90 -22.39
C ALA A 140 46.88 9.88 -23.44
N GLU A 141 46.04 10.68 -24.09
CA GLU A 141 46.47 11.70 -25.05
C GLU A 141 47.11 12.91 -24.34
N THR A 142 46.63 13.29 -23.17
CA THR A 142 47.24 14.38 -22.37
C THR A 142 48.57 14.01 -21.73
N ILE A 143 48.86 12.72 -21.52
CA ILE A 143 50.16 12.22 -21.04
C ILE A 143 51.15 12.01 -22.21
N GLN A 144 50.74 12.26 -23.46
CA GLN A 144 51.65 12.17 -24.61
C GLN A 144 52.76 13.22 -24.45
N PHE A 145 53.93 12.75 -23.99
CA PHE A 145 55.11 13.55 -23.70
C PHE A 145 55.43 14.51 -24.86
N PRO A 146 55.91 15.74 -24.57
CA PRO A 146 56.30 16.68 -25.61
C PRO A 146 57.31 15.99 -26.52
N ARG A 147 56.96 15.83 -27.80
CA ARG A 147 57.93 15.42 -28.81
C ARG A 147 59.01 16.50 -28.82
N VAL A 148 60.14 16.17 -28.21
CA VAL A 148 61.36 16.98 -28.33
C VAL A 148 61.85 16.73 -29.75
N ASP A 149 61.41 17.57 -30.68
CA ASP A 149 62.01 17.68 -31.99
C ASP A 149 63.45 18.20 -31.79
N TYR A 150 64.42 17.30 -31.93
CA TYR A 150 65.81 17.70 -32.04
C TYR A 150 66.09 18.13 -33.48
N PRO A 151 66.83 19.25 -33.68
CA PRO A 151 67.17 19.80 -34.99
C PRO A 151 68.13 18.93 -35.80
#